data_AF-A0A0M0KAJ3-F1
#
_entry.id   AF-A0A0M0KAJ3-F1
#
_cell.length_a   1.000
_cell.length_b   1.000
_cell.length_c   1.000
_cell.angle_alpha   90.00
_cell.angle_beta   90.00
_cell.angle_gamma   90.00
#
_symmetry.space_group_name_H-M   'P 1'
#
loop_
_entity.id
_entity.type
_entity.pdbx_description
1 polymer ?
#
loop_
_entity_poly.entity_id
_entity_poly.type
_entity_poly.pdbx_seq_one_letter_code
_entity_poly.pdbx_strand_id
1 'polypeptide(L)'
;MQLTLQPNVSLTTKIIENDVEEADAQIQHYEVVGPTREVEMIAKLFPGDGDDTVRTVRGPLSPIAPITLPKSVWEAAGIPAKAKYFAFAYPAYIGFYKKGEILKTDNLQPMDKQLLKLNLVEEMWGFFLLVGGFIYMDENKQILQNNALTLVPTDFMMNFDGPKTPGVECLQGLQTSGRMINVTLETLQEAGFKAFGWAHANEKPDGHALSTSEGYEHGAFVYIMKGAPPTFFALEPHDDEQLAEFEESQGRRPARRGDLNRRFGSNRQKTTAKTLVQKEEREMSEITGEIALSRSKAFWRFVNTWARIAIVWLGGPPVVLILGSIAYGNSLAFELLASFVWNSAFLFVSWVPFRDTAAAVIMRSSPKRAMLFSTLQYATPVFLAALSSLGASEGSMSREDSNSLVVVVGKFMIYLGMPLLLFYLRTKVADDLEKQAQKTIAMDRPLADASGPC
;
A
#
# COMPACT_ATOMS: atom_id res chain seq x y z
N MET A 1 7.53 -4.69 -13.67
CA MET A 1 6.73 -3.87 -12.73
C MET A 1 5.97 -2.85 -13.54
N GLN A 2 4.69 -2.61 -13.22
CA GLN A 2 3.89 -1.56 -13.86
C GLN A 2 3.61 -0.47 -12.84
N LEU A 3 3.81 0.78 -13.23
CA LEU A 3 3.38 1.95 -12.46
C LEU A 3 2.31 2.68 -13.25
N THR A 4 1.19 2.95 -12.60
CA THR A 4 0.12 3.76 -13.19
C THR A 4 0.42 5.23 -12.98
N LEU A 5 -0.07 6.06 -13.90
CA LEU A 5 0.06 7.50 -13.81
C LEU A 5 -1.27 8.21 -14.06
N GLN A 6 -1.44 9.37 -13.45
CA GLN A 6 -2.50 10.30 -13.83
C GLN A 6 -1.89 11.41 -14.66
N PRO A 7 -2.18 11.46 -15.98
CA PRO A 7 -1.74 12.56 -16.81
C PRO A 7 -2.44 13.87 -16.45
N ASN A 8 -1.73 14.97 -16.65
CA ASN A 8 -2.28 16.33 -16.56
C ASN A 8 -3.04 16.60 -15.26
N VAL A 9 -2.38 16.35 -14.12
CA VAL A 9 -2.96 16.73 -12.82
C VAL A 9 -3.16 18.23 -12.74
N SER A 10 -4.13 18.67 -11.94
CA SER A 10 -4.53 20.08 -11.90
C SER A 10 -3.44 21.05 -11.41
N LEU A 11 -2.40 20.57 -10.73
CA LEU A 11 -1.31 21.39 -10.19
C LEU A 11 -0.55 22.16 -11.27
N THR A 12 -0.37 23.45 -11.00
CA THR A 12 0.53 24.33 -11.75
C THR A 12 1.84 24.47 -10.98
N THR A 13 2.94 24.19 -11.67
CA THR A 13 4.29 24.28 -11.12
C THR A 13 5.13 25.25 -11.94
N LYS A 14 6.19 25.76 -11.33
CA LYS A 14 7.29 26.43 -12.04
C LYS A 14 8.61 25.79 -11.61
N ILE A 15 9.60 25.81 -12.50
CA ILE A 15 10.97 25.46 -12.13
C ILE A 15 11.60 26.70 -11.51
N ILE A 16 12.25 26.54 -10.36
CA ILE A 16 12.95 27.61 -9.65
C ILE A 16 14.46 27.34 -9.67
N GLU A 17 15.23 28.42 -9.75
CA GLU A 17 16.67 28.37 -9.56
C GLU A 17 16.99 28.31 -8.06
N ASN A 18 18.20 27.87 -7.71
CA ASN A 18 18.55 27.51 -6.34
C ASN A 18 18.61 28.75 -5.42
N ASP A 19 17.52 29.03 -4.72
CA ASP A 19 17.39 30.15 -3.77
C ASP A 19 17.73 29.76 -2.30
N VAL A 20 18.44 28.65 -2.06
CA VAL A 20 18.76 28.16 -0.70
C VAL A 20 20.22 28.40 -0.38
N GLU A 21 20.48 29.09 0.74
CA GLU A 21 21.82 29.20 1.33
C GLU A 21 22.28 27.82 1.84
N GLU A 22 23.20 27.22 1.10
CA GLU A 22 24.08 26.09 1.45
C GLU A 22 23.59 24.63 1.22
N ALA A 23 24.57 23.82 0.76
CA ALA A 23 24.64 22.36 0.54
C ALA A 23 23.90 21.70 -0.64
N ASP A 24 22.66 22.09 -0.99
CA ASP A 24 21.89 21.44 -2.09
C ASP A 24 22.10 22.08 -3.48
N ALA A 25 23.18 22.84 -3.65
CA ALA A 25 23.43 23.73 -4.79
C ALA A 25 23.48 23.06 -6.19
N GLN A 26 23.38 21.73 -6.30
CA GLN A 26 23.47 20.99 -7.56
C GLN A 26 22.13 20.48 -8.11
N ILE A 27 21.05 20.44 -7.32
CA ILE A 27 19.75 19.91 -7.79
C ILE A 27 18.75 21.04 -8.02
N GLN A 28 18.08 21.04 -9.18
CA GLN A 28 17.01 21.99 -9.47
C GLN A 28 15.76 21.67 -8.64
N HIS A 29 14.89 22.65 -8.47
CA HIS A 29 13.65 22.47 -7.72
C HIS A 29 12.44 22.92 -8.54
N TYR A 30 11.28 22.33 -8.24
CA TYR A 30 9.99 22.85 -8.70
C TYR A 30 9.23 23.44 -7.51
N GLU A 31 8.44 24.48 -7.77
CA GLU A 31 7.54 25.10 -6.80
C GLU A 31 6.10 25.03 -7.31
N VAL A 32 5.17 24.69 -6.42
CA VAL A 32 3.73 24.73 -6.69
C VAL A 32 3.24 26.17 -6.57
N VAL A 33 2.63 26.67 -7.64
CA VAL A 33 2.14 28.07 -7.72
C VAL A 33 0.63 28.18 -7.90
N GLY A 34 -0.05 27.06 -8.14
CA GLY A 34 -1.49 27.04 -8.34
C GLY A 34 -2.00 25.64 -8.66
N PRO A 35 -3.29 25.51 -9.03
CA PRO A 35 -4.31 26.56 -9.02
C PRO A 35 -4.69 26.98 -7.59
N THR A 36 -5.42 28.09 -7.45
CA THR A 36 -5.80 28.65 -6.15
C THR A 36 -6.49 27.63 -5.24
N ARG A 37 -7.37 26.78 -5.80
CA ARG A 37 -8.12 25.76 -5.04
C ARG A 37 -7.16 24.77 -4.35
N GLU A 38 -6.20 24.22 -5.08
CA GLU A 38 -5.24 23.24 -4.58
C GLU A 38 -4.30 23.88 -3.56
N VAL A 39 -3.83 25.10 -3.82
CA VAL A 39 -3.00 25.86 -2.87
C VAL A 39 -3.77 26.16 -1.57
N GLU A 40 -5.07 26.47 -1.65
CA GLU A 40 -5.94 26.64 -0.48
C GLU A 40 -6.21 25.33 0.27
N MET A 41 -6.34 24.20 -0.44
CA MET A 41 -6.48 22.89 0.20
C MET A 41 -5.22 22.53 0.97
N ILE A 42 -4.05 22.72 0.36
CA ILE A 42 -2.75 22.61 1.05
C ILE A 42 -2.71 23.55 2.24
N ALA A 43 -3.22 24.78 2.10
CA ALA A 43 -3.26 25.74 3.21
C ALA A 43 -4.02 25.26 4.42
N LYS A 44 -5.15 24.60 4.20
CA LYS A 44 -6.00 24.04 5.26
C LYS A 44 -5.35 22.85 5.94
N LEU A 45 -4.61 22.03 5.19
CA LEU A 45 -3.86 20.89 5.73
C LEU A 45 -2.63 21.32 6.54
N PHE A 46 -2.03 22.44 6.14
CA PHE A 46 -0.79 22.97 6.68
C PHE A 46 -0.98 24.46 7.07
N PRO A 47 -1.70 24.72 8.18
CA PRO A 47 -1.89 26.08 8.67
C PRO A 47 -0.54 26.66 9.10
N GLY A 48 -0.29 27.93 8.75
CA GLY A 48 0.86 28.66 9.24
C GLY A 48 0.61 29.22 10.64
N ASP A 49 1.68 29.59 11.34
CA ASP A 49 1.62 30.12 12.72
C ASP A 49 1.30 31.63 12.80
N GLY A 50 0.96 32.28 11.68
CA GLY A 50 0.54 33.69 11.63
C GLY A 50 0.67 34.35 10.26
N ASP A 51 0.17 35.58 10.13
CA ASP A 51 0.08 36.33 8.86
C ASP A 51 1.43 36.68 8.21
N ASP A 52 2.51 36.73 9.00
CA ASP A 52 3.88 36.98 8.50
C ASP A 52 4.59 35.71 7.99
N THR A 53 3.93 34.56 8.04
CA THR A 53 4.49 33.28 7.59
C THR A 53 4.23 33.08 6.10
N VAL A 54 5.29 33.01 5.32
CA VAL A 54 5.25 32.54 3.94
C VAL A 54 5.28 31.01 3.94
N ARG A 55 4.37 30.43 3.17
CA ARG A 55 4.31 28.99 2.90
C ARG A 55 4.66 28.75 1.44
N THR A 56 5.58 27.83 1.20
CA THR A 56 5.88 27.31 -0.14
C THR A 56 5.82 25.80 -0.15
N VAL A 57 5.38 25.23 -1.27
CA VAL A 57 5.44 23.79 -1.53
C VAL A 57 6.37 23.57 -2.69
N ARG A 58 7.45 22.84 -2.45
CA ARG A 58 8.50 22.62 -3.44
C ARG A 58 9.12 21.24 -3.31
N GLY A 59 9.66 20.71 -4.38
CA GLY A 59 10.36 19.44 -4.38
C GLY A 59 11.62 19.47 -5.25
N PRO A 60 12.59 18.57 -5.00
CA PRO A 60 13.72 18.38 -5.89
C PRO A 60 13.24 17.94 -7.28
N LEU A 61 14.05 18.24 -8.29
CA LEU A 61 13.80 17.91 -9.68
C LEU A 61 15.05 17.21 -10.25
N SER A 62 14.85 16.11 -10.98
CA SER A 62 15.96 15.55 -11.77
C SER A 62 16.43 16.57 -12.81
N PRO A 63 17.64 16.44 -13.36
CA PRO A 63 18.03 17.20 -14.52
C PRO A 63 17.01 17.11 -15.65
N ILE A 64 16.87 18.19 -16.42
CA ILE A 64 16.01 18.21 -17.60
C ILE A 64 16.68 17.39 -18.70
N ALA A 65 15.96 16.39 -19.22
CA ALA A 65 16.46 15.48 -20.24
C ALA A 65 15.50 15.36 -21.43
N PRO A 66 16.00 15.05 -22.64
CA PRO A 66 15.14 14.77 -23.79
C PRO A 66 14.35 13.47 -23.56
N ILE A 67 13.14 13.42 -24.10
CA ILE A 67 12.32 12.20 -24.09
C ILE A 67 12.91 11.21 -25.11
N THR A 68 13.28 10.02 -24.64
CA THR A 68 13.85 8.97 -25.50
C THR A 68 12.86 7.87 -25.86
N LEU A 69 11.70 7.81 -25.18
CA LEU A 69 10.64 6.85 -25.52
C LEU A 69 10.16 7.04 -26.97
N PRO A 70 9.88 5.96 -27.72
CA PRO A 70 9.32 6.05 -29.06
C PRO A 70 7.99 6.81 -29.08
N LYS A 71 7.77 7.66 -30.09
CA LYS A 71 6.53 8.44 -30.21
C LYS A 71 5.26 7.59 -30.26
N SER A 72 5.33 6.36 -30.74
CA SER A 72 4.20 5.43 -30.81
C SER A 72 3.60 5.12 -29.44
N VAL A 73 4.39 5.19 -28.36
CA VAL A 73 3.95 4.84 -27.01
C VAL A 73 3.61 6.05 -26.14
N TRP A 74 3.74 7.27 -26.67
CA TRP A 74 3.60 8.50 -25.89
C TRP A 74 2.20 8.66 -25.29
N GLU A 75 1.15 8.36 -26.05
CA GLU A 75 -0.23 8.50 -25.56
C GLU A 75 -0.49 7.56 -24.37
N ALA A 76 -0.15 6.27 -24.50
CA ALA A 76 -0.29 5.27 -23.43
C ALA A 76 0.56 5.61 -22.18
N ALA A 77 1.74 6.21 -22.39
CA ALA A 77 2.61 6.70 -21.32
C ALA A 77 2.17 8.09 -20.76
N GLY A 78 1.06 8.66 -21.24
CA GLY A 78 0.55 9.97 -20.84
C GLY A 78 1.44 11.16 -21.21
N ILE A 79 2.36 11.00 -22.16
CA ILE A 79 3.28 12.02 -22.64
C ILE A 79 2.55 12.95 -23.61
N PRO A 80 2.54 14.28 -23.39
CA PRO A 80 1.87 15.19 -24.30
C PRO A 80 2.57 15.25 -25.67
N ALA A 81 1.80 15.32 -26.75
CA ALA A 81 2.31 15.24 -28.13
C ALA A 81 3.35 16.32 -28.49
N LYS A 82 3.31 17.48 -27.80
CA LYS A 82 4.25 18.60 -28.01
C LYS A 82 5.52 18.50 -27.14
N ALA A 83 5.60 17.53 -26.24
CA ALA A 83 6.72 17.40 -25.34
C ALA A 83 8.01 17.09 -26.08
N LYS A 84 9.12 17.66 -25.58
CA LYS A 84 10.49 17.41 -26.05
C LYS A 84 11.39 16.99 -24.91
N TYR A 85 11.17 17.58 -23.75
CA TYR A 85 11.94 17.34 -22.55
C TYR A 85 11.03 16.88 -21.41
N PHE A 86 11.65 16.22 -20.45
CA PHE A 86 11.01 15.88 -19.19
C PHE A 86 12.01 16.03 -18.04
N ALA A 87 11.46 16.13 -16.83
CA ALA A 87 12.21 15.94 -15.60
C ALA A 87 11.33 15.16 -14.61
N PHE A 88 11.96 14.32 -13.79
CA PHE A 88 11.28 13.65 -12.70
C PHE A 88 11.18 14.61 -11.51
N ALA A 89 9.96 14.88 -11.08
CA ALA A 89 9.64 15.64 -9.87
C ALA A 89 9.57 14.67 -8.69
N TYR A 90 10.48 14.84 -7.74
CA TYR A 90 10.47 14.06 -6.50
C TYR A 90 9.35 14.53 -5.57
N PRO A 91 8.95 13.73 -4.57
CA PRO A 91 8.00 14.14 -3.54
C PRO A 91 8.30 15.53 -2.99
N ALA A 92 7.24 16.30 -2.76
CA ALA A 92 7.34 17.67 -2.30
C ALA A 92 7.52 17.75 -0.78
N TYR A 93 8.14 18.85 -0.38
CA TYR A 93 8.23 19.34 0.97
C TYR A 93 7.44 20.63 1.09
N ILE A 94 7.00 20.92 2.32
CA ILE A 94 6.43 22.20 2.67
C ILE A 94 7.44 23.00 3.48
N GLY A 95 7.66 24.26 3.09
CA GLY A 95 8.51 25.20 3.78
C GLY A 95 7.72 26.30 4.45
N PHE A 96 8.09 26.64 5.68
CA PHE A 96 7.56 27.79 6.43
C PHE A 96 8.69 28.75 6.80
N TYR A 97 8.54 30.02 6.46
CA TYR A 97 9.55 31.03 6.76
C TYR A 97 8.91 32.41 6.88
N LYS A 98 9.57 33.36 7.53
CA LYS A 98 9.01 34.72 7.64
C LYS A 98 9.15 35.46 6.33
N LYS A 99 8.19 36.34 6.07
CA LYS A 99 8.22 37.22 4.90
C LYS A 99 9.50 38.06 4.90
N GLY A 100 10.25 37.98 3.79
CA GLY A 100 11.52 38.69 3.62
C GLY A 100 12.76 37.89 4.06
N GLU A 101 12.58 36.69 4.61
CA GLU A 101 13.68 35.76 4.89
C GLU A 101 13.88 34.77 3.74
N ILE A 102 15.08 34.17 3.67
CA ILE A 102 15.42 33.09 2.75
C ILE A 102 14.99 31.75 3.39
N LEU A 103 14.38 30.87 2.59
CA LEU A 103 13.97 29.56 3.05
C LEU A 103 15.19 28.66 3.30
N LYS A 104 15.36 28.24 4.55
CA LYS A 104 16.40 27.29 4.98
C LYS A 104 15.90 25.85 4.90
N THR A 105 16.81 24.90 4.68
CA THR A 105 16.50 23.47 4.57
C THR A 105 15.84 22.91 5.84
N ASP A 106 16.24 23.36 7.02
CA ASP A 106 15.65 22.95 8.30
C ASP A 106 14.16 23.32 8.45
N ASN A 107 13.69 24.26 7.65
CA ASN A 107 12.29 24.68 7.64
C ASN A 107 11.42 23.83 6.69
N LEU A 108 12.02 22.86 5.98
CA LEU A 108 11.31 21.94 5.10
C LEU A 108 10.78 20.74 5.87
N GLN A 109 9.51 20.43 5.68
CA GLN A 109 8.86 19.27 6.29
C GLN A 109 8.28 18.35 5.21
N PRO A 110 8.41 17.02 5.35
CA PRO A 110 7.69 16.07 4.51
C PRO A 110 6.17 16.30 4.60
N MET A 111 5.49 16.12 3.48
CA MET A 111 4.04 16.39 3.39
C MET A 111 3.15 15.15 3.57
N ASP A 112 3.74 13.97 3.69
CA ASP A 112 3.09 12.66 3.61
C ASP A 112 1.93 12.50 4.60
N LYS A 113 2.16 12.75 5.90
CA LYS A 113 1.16 12.54 6.95
C LYS A 113 -0.13 13.34 6.77
N GLN A 114 -0.02 14.56 6.25
CA GLN A 114 -1.18 15.43 6.05
C GLN A 114 -1.84 15.19 4.70
N LEU A 115 -1.06 14.94 3.64
CA LEU A 115 -1.60 14.63 2.31
C LEU A 115 -2.39 13.32 2.29
N LEU A 116 -2.03 12.34 3.14
CA LEU A 116 -2.79 11.11 3.32
C LEU A 116 -4.21 11.32 3.90
N LYS A 117 -4.53 12.53 4.40
CA LYS A 117 -5.88 12.89 4.83
C LYS A 117 -6.79 13.29 3.67
N LEU A 118 -6.23 13.55 2.48
CA LEU A 118 -7.00 13.84 1.28
C LEU A 118 -7.67 12.58 0.75
N ASN A 119 -8.81 12.76 0.09
CA ASN A 119 -9.36 11.72 -0.76
C ASN A 119 -8.54 11.66 -2.07
N LEU A 120 -7.45 10.90 -2.07
CA LEU A 120 -6.51 10.84 -3.20
C LEU A 120 -7.12 10.27 -4.50
N VAL A 121 -8.31 9.65 -4.43
CA VAL A 121 -9.05 9.22 -5.63
C VAL A 121 -9.68 10.42 -6.34
N GLU A 122 -10.18 11.40 -5.59
CA GLU A 122 -10.77 12.63 -6.13
C GLU A 122 -9.69 13.71 -6.37
N GLU A 123 -8.69 13.76 -5.50
CA GLU A 123 -7.61 14.75 -5.48
C GLU A 123 -6.30 14.13 -5.95
N MET A 124 -6.29 13.55 -7.17
CA MET A 124 -5.15 12.80 -7.70
C MET A 124 -3.87 13.64 -7.84
N TRP A 125 -3.98 14.96 -7.87
CA TRP A 125 -2.82 15.86 -7.81
C TRP A 125 -2.00 15.68 -6.52
N GLY A 126 -2.62 15.22 -5.43
CA GLY A 126 -1.94 14.92 -4.18
C GLY A 126 -0.87 13.84 -4.34
N PHE A 127 -1.07 12.89 -5.28
CA PHE A 127 -0.05 11.88 -5.59
C PHE A 127 1.23 12.49 -6.17
N PHE A 128 1.13 13.57 -6.95
CA PHE A 128 2.31 14.26 -7.48
C PHE A 128 3.22 14.77 -6.36
N LEU A 129 2.63 15.30 -5.29
CA LEU A 129 3.37 15.79 -4.12
C LEU A 129 3.83 14.66 -3.20
N LEU A 130 3.09 13.56 -3.15
CA LEU A 130 3.33 12.46 -2.22
C LEU A 130 4.34 11.43 -2.73
N VAL A 131 4.22 11.05 -4.01
CA VAL A 131 5.00 9.99 -4.66
C VAL A 131 5.99 10.58 -5.66
N GLY A 132 5.66 11.72 -6.25
CA GLY A 132 6.39 12.31 -7.36
C GLY A 132 5.70 12.07 -8.70
N GLY A 133 6.40 12.45 -9.76
CA GLY A 133 5.81 12.45 -11.09
C GLY A 133 6.76 12.96 -12.17
N PHE A 134 6.21 13.18 -13.37
CA PHE A 134 6.96 13.70 -14.50
C PHE A 134 6.43 15.06 -14.91
N ILE A 135 7.33 16.04 -15.03
CA ILE A 135 7.05 17.34 -15.62
C ILE A 135 7.50 17.29 -17.08
N TYR A 136 6.56 17.48 -18.00
CA TYR A 136 6.84 17.51 -19.43
C TYR A 136 6.93 18.94 -19.94
N MET A 137 7.88 19.18 -20.83
CA MET A 137 8.19 20.50 -21.36
C MET A 137 8.27 20.50 -22.88
N ASP A 138 7.96 21.65 -23.49
CA ASP A 138 8.10 21.88 -24.92
C ASP A 138 9.56 22.15 -25.34
N GLU A 139 9.78 22.49 -26.61
CA GLU A 139 11.11 22.83 -27.15
C GLU A 139 11.76 24.05 -26.49
N ASN A 140 10.96 24.97 -25.93
CA ASN A 140 11.40 26.18 -25.25
C ASN A 140 11.53 25.97 -23.72
N LYS A 141 11.50 24.71 -23.27
CA LYS A 141 11.51 24.30 -21.85
C LYS A 141 10.35 24.90 -21.04
N GLN A 142 9.25 25.26 -21.68
CA GLN A 142 8.03 25.66 -21.00
C GLN A 142 7.26 24.43 -20.55
N ILE A 143 6.76 24.43 -19.32
CA ILE A 143 5.99 23.33 -18.76
C ILE A 143 4.68 23.19 -19.54
N LEU A 144 4.44 21.98 -20.05
CA LEU A 144 3.20 21.61 -20.74
C LEU A 144 2.23 20.88 -19.81
N GLN A 145 2.76 19.98 -18.99
CA GLN A 145 1.93 19.03 -18.25
C GLN A 145 2.70 18.44 -17.07
N ASN A 146 1.99 18.28 -15.95
CA ASN A 146 2.44 17.51 -14.79
C ASN A 146 1.71 16.17 -14.76
N ASN A 147 2.44 15.06 -14.70
CA ASN A 147 1.88 13.72 -14.52
C ASN A 147 2.25 13.21 -13.14
N ALA A 148 1.26 12.72 -12.39
CA ALA A 148 1.51 12.09 -11.10
C ALA A 148 1.70 10.58 -11.27
N LEU A 149 2.66 9.99 -10.55
CA LEU A 149 2.66 8.54 -10.32
C LEU A 149 1.57 8.21 -9.29
N THR A 150 0.68 7.27 -9.61
CA THR A 150 -0.46 6.94 -8.76
C THR A 150 -0.37 5.51 -8.22
N LEU A 151 -0.96 5.29 -7.05
CA LEU A 151 -1.19 3.94 -6.50
C LEU A 151 -2.60 3.42 -6.83
N VAL A 152 -3.42 4.26 -7.48
CA VAL A 152 -4.77 3.92 -7.94
C VAL A 152 -4.67 3.61 -9.43
N PRO A 153 -5.32 2.51 -9.90
CA PRO A 153 -5.33 2.16 -11.30
C PRO A 153 -5.87 3.30 -12.18
N THR A 154 -5.16 3.57 -13.27
CA THR A 154 -5.57 4.45 -14.36
C THR A 154 -5.32 3.72 -15.68
N ASP A 155 -5.88 4.25 -16.78
CA ASP A 155 -5.62 3.68 -18.11
C ASP A 155 -4.17 3.93 -18.58
N PHE A 156 -3.45 4.84 -17.94
CA PHE A 156 -2.11 5.24 -18.34
C PHE A 156 -1.06 4.56 -17.47
N MET A 157 -0.07 3.93 -18.10
CA MET A 157 0.94 3.16 -17.39
C MET A 157 2.35 3.37 -17.95
N MET A 158 3.33 2.99 -17.13
CA MET A 158 4.72 2.88 -17.52
C MET A 158 5.23 1.50 -17.10
N ASN A 159 5.95 0.88 -18.02
CA ASN A 159 6.55 -0.43 -17.82
C ASN A 159 7.97 -0.30 -17.32
N PHE A 160 8.31 -1.11 -16.33
CA PHE A 160 9.65 -1.17 -15.81
C PHE A 160 10.15 -2.61 -15.74
N ASP A 161 11.32 -2.85 -16.32
CA ASP A 161 12.02 -4.13 -16.27
C ASP A 161 13.02 -4.19 -15.10
N GLY A 162 13.04 -5.30 -14.37
CA GLY A 162 13.83 -5.50 -13.16
C GLY A 162 13.17 -6.41 -12.12
N PRO A 163 13.75 -6.57 -10.92
CA PRO A 163 14.88 -5.79 -10.38
C PRO A 163 16.24 -6.17 -10.96
N LYS A 164 17.09 -5.18 -11.19
CA LYS A 164 18.49 -5.31 -11.64
C LYS A 164 19.45 -4.69 -10.62
N THR A 165 20.72 -5.07 -10.64
CA THR A 165 21.72 -4.55 -9.69
C THR A 165 22.47 -3.38 -10.30
N PRO A 166 22.45 -2.18 -9.68
CA PRO A 166 23.18 -1.02 -10.20
C PRO A 166 24.67 -1.14 -9.90
N GLY A 167 25.51 -0.57 -10.76
CA GLY A 167 26.93 -0.37 -10.52
C GLY A 167 27.17 0.48 -9.27
N VAL A 168 28.11 0.07 -8.42
CA VAL A 168 28.37 0.71 -7.12
C VAL A 168 28.85 2.15 -7.32
N GLU A 169 29.70 2.38 -8.30
CA GLU A 169 30.28 3.68 -8.64
C GLU A 169 29.21 4.64 -9.18
N CYS A 170 28.31 4.15 -10.04
CA CYS A 170 27.17 4.94 -10.52
C CYS A 170 26.24 5.34 -9.37
N LEU A 171 25.98 4.42 -8.44
CA LEU A 171 25.15 4.71 -7.26
C LEU A 171 25.80 5.78 -6.38
N GLN A 172 27.13 5.72 -6.18
CA GLN A 172 27.87 6.77 -5.48
C GLN A 172 27.78 8.11 -6.21
N GLY A 173 27.88 8.14 -7.53
CA GLY A 173 27.69 9.35 -8.33
C GLY A 173 26.30 9.98 -8.16
N LEU A 174 25.25 9.16 -8.11
CA LEU A 174 23.88 9.63 -7.83
C LEU A 174 23.73 10.16 -6.40
N GLN A 175 24.41 9.57 -5.42
CA GLN A 175 24.42 10.05 -4.03
C GLN A 175 25.15 11.38 -3.90
N THR A 176 26.36 11.49 -4.46
CA THR A 176 27.17 12.70 -4.39
C THR A 176 26.52 13.88 -5.11
N SER A 177 25.73 13.63 -6.17
CA SER A 177 24.96 14.67 -6.87
C SER A 177 23.63 15.03 -6.19
N GLY A 178 23.33 14.48 -5.00
CA GLY A 178 22.09 14.76 -4.27
C GLY A 178 20.82 14.19 -4.93
N ARG A 179 20.96 13.28 -5.90
CA ARG A 179 19.84 12.72 -6.68
C ARG A 179 19.24 11.46 -6.08
N MET A 180 19.80 10.95 -4.99
CA MET A 180 19.19 9.92 -4.16
C MET A 180 18.39 10.59 -3.06
N ILE A 181 17.08 10.73 -3.27
CA ILE A 181 16.17 11.39 -2.34
C ILE A 181 15.62 10.36 -1.34
N ASN A 182 15.53 10.76 -0.08
CA ASN A 182 14.94 9.92 0.96
C ASN A 182 13.46 9.66 0.67
N VAL A 183 13.03 8.42 0.89
CA VAL A 183 11.61 8.06 0.81
C VAL A 183 10.92 8.68 2.01
N THR A 184 9.88 9.48 1.77
CA THR A 184 9.10 10.16 2.82
C THR A 184 7.89 9.36 3.28
N LEU A 185 7.29 8.56 2.39
CA LEU A 185 6.13 7.73 2.68
C LEU A 185 6.42 6.63 3.72
N GLU A 186 5.77 6.72 4.88
CA GLU A 186 5.91 5.76 5.99
C GLU A 186 5.68 4.30 5.54
N THR A 187 4.66 4.03 4.73
CA THR A 187 4.37 2.67 4.23
C THR A 187 5.49 2.09 3.38
N LEU A 188 6.20 2.91 2.61
CA LEU A 188 7.36 2.48 1.84
C LEU A 188 8.59 2.32 2.74
N GLN A 189 8.76 3.19 3.75
CA GLN A 189 9.81 3.04 4.75
C GLN A 189 9.67 1.74 5.56
N GLU A 190 8.44 1.40 5.96
CA GLU A 190 8.10 0.15 6.64
C GLU A 190 8.38 -1.08 5.76
N ALA A 191 8.11 -0.98 4.46
CA ALA A 191 8.47 -2.01 3.47
C ALA A 191 10.00 -2.10 3.21
N GLY A 192 10.80 -1.22 3.82
CA GLY A 192 12.26 -1.24 3.78
C GLY A 192 12.87 -0.27 2.77
N PHE A 193 12.11 0.53 2.04
CA PHE A 193 12.66 1.53 1.13
C PHE A 193 13.26 2.71 1.91
N LYS A 194 14.51 3.07 1.62
CA LYS A 194 15.22 4.16 2.30
C LYS A 194 15.33 5.41 1.43
N ALA A 195 15.77 5.23 0.18
CA ALA A 195 15.98 6.31 -0.76
C ALA A 195 15.78 5.82 -2.19
N PHE A 196 15.47 6.74 -3.08
CA PHE A 196 15.34 6.45 -4.50
C PHE A 196 15.80 7.63 -5.37
N GLY A 197 16.16 7.33 -6.60
CA GLY A 197 16.62 8.31 -7.57
C GLY A 197 16.17 7.94 -8.98
N TRP A 198 16.02 8.94 -9.83
CA TRP A 198 15.85 8.77 -11.27
C TRP A 198 17.21 8.89 -11.96
N ALA A 199 17.60 7.89 -12.76
CA ALA A 199 18.74 7.94 -13.66
C ALA A 199 18.24 8.11 -15.11
N HIS A 200 18.81 9.05 -15.86
CA HIS A 200 18.39 9.30 -17.24
C HIS A 200 18.89 8.22 -18.21
N ALA A 201 18.32 8.19 -19.40
CA ALA A 201 18.71 7.30 -20.48
C ALA A 201 20.23 7.33 -20.73
N ASN A 202 20.89 6.18 -20.57
CA ASN A 202 22.33 6.00 -20.79
C ASN A 202 23.22 7.00 -20.03
N GLU A 203 22.70 7.60 -18.97
CA GLU A 203 23.41 8.58 -18.16
C GLU A 203 24.60 7.93 -17.44
N LYS A 204 25.73 8.61 -17.33
CA LYS A 204 26.88 8.12 -16.56
C LYS A 204 27.19 9.03 -15.37
N PRO A 205 26.44 8.90 -14.24
CA PRO A 205 26.77 9.61 -13.01
C PRO A 205 28.22 9.32 -12.61
N ASP A 206 29.00 10.39 -12.43
CA ASP A 206 30.45 10.33 -12.16
C ASP A 206 31.27 9.52 -13.21
N GLY A 207 30.77 9.43 -14.45
CA GLY A 207 31.43 8.69 -15.53
C GLY A 207 31.14 7.19 -15.56
N HIS A 208 30.36 6.66 -14.63
CA HIS A 208 30.03 5.24 -14.51
C HIS A 208 28.59 4.94 -14.97
N ALA A 209 28.41 3.88 -15.74
CA ALA A 209 27.09 3.44 -16.19
C ALA A 209 26.33 2.73 -15.07
N LEU A 210 24.99 2.81 -15.11
CA LEU A 210 24.12 2.15 -14.12
C LEU A 210 24.23 0.62 -14.20
N SER A 211 24.44 0.06 -15.39
CA SER A 211 24.71 -1.36 -15.61
C SER A 211 25.81 -1.53 -16.64
N THR A 212 26.63 -2.57 -16.47
CA THR A 212 27.70 -2.95 -17.41
C THR A 212 27.25 -3.94 -18.47
N SER A 213 26.13 -4.64 -18.24
CA SER A 213 25.64 -5.73 -19.09
C SER A 213 24.40 -5.37 -19.90
N GLU A 214 23.65 -4.36 -19.47
CA GLU A 214 22.33 -4.05 -20.04
C GLU A 214 22.14 -2.53 -20.21
N GLY A 215 21.54 -2.13 -21.32
CA GLY A 215 21.15 -0.75 -21.57
C GLY A 215 19.89 -0.35 -20.79
N TYR A 216 19.75 0.94 -20.51
CA TYR A 216 18.54 1.56 -19.93
C TYR A 216 18.20 2.79 -20.78
N GLU A 217 17.71 2.53 -22.00
CA GLU A 217 17.56 3.53 -23.06
C GLU A 217 16.55 4.63 -22.76
N HIS A 218 15.69 4.42 -21.74
CA HIS A 218 14.64 5.37 -21.36
C HIS A 218 14.76 5.91 -19.93
N GLY A 219 15.83 5.53 -19.24
CA GLY A 219 16.04 5.87 -17.83
C GLY A 219 15.58 4.77 -16.89
N ALA A 220 15.82 4.97 -15.60
CA ALA A 220 15.57 3.96 -14.59
C ALA A 220 15.31 4.58 -13.22
N PHE A 221 14.46 3.91 -12.42
CA PHE A 221 14.39 4.17 -10.99
C PHE A 221 15.43 3.32 -10.27
N VAL A 222 16.23 3.95 -9.43
CA VAL A 222 17.24 3.32 -8.57
C VAL A 222 16.76 3.40 -7.12
N TYR A 223 16.80 2.29 -6.39
CA TYR A 223 16.31 2.17 -5.02
C TYR A 223 17.40 1.66 -4.08
N ILE A 224 17.44 2.25 -2.89
CA ILE A 224 18.21 1.76 -1.74
C ILE A 224 17.21 1.24 -0.71
N MET A 225 17.37 -0.03 -0.35
CA MET A 225 16.53 -0.71 0.63
C MET A 225 17.33 -1.08 1.89
N LYS A 226 16.65 -1.18 3.03
CA LYS A 226 17.24 -1.58 4.31
C LYS A 226 17.49 -3.09 4.31
N GLY A 227 18.75 -3.49 4.44
CA GLY A 227 19.13 -4.91 4.56
C GLY A 227 19.03 -5.71 3.26
N ALA A 228 18.89 -5.04 2.12
CA ALA A 228 18.90 -5.64 0.79
C ALA A 228 19.86 -4.88 -0.14
N PRO A 229 20.41 -5.54 -1.18
CA PRO A 229 21.25 -4.86 -2.16
C PRO A 229 20.45 -3.75 -2.86
N PRO A 230 21.10 -2.63 -3.25
CA PRO A 230 20.49 -1.64 -4.12
C PRO A 230 19.97 -2.29 -5.40
N THR A 231 18.86 -1.80 -5.92
CA THR A 231 18.24 -2.33 -7.14
C THR A 231 17.80 -1.20 -8.04
N PHE A 232 17.69 -1.46 -9.34
CA PHE A 232 17.07 -0.54 -10.28
C PHE A 232 16.05 -1.24 -11.17
N PHE A 233 15.13 -0.43 -11.70
CA PHE A 233 14.14 -0.85 -12.67
C PHE A 233 14.19 0.08 -13.88
N ALA A 234 14.48 -0.45 -15.06
CA ALA A 234 14.64 0.31 -16.30
C ALA A 234 13.28 0.55 -16.97
N LEU A 235 13.03 1.77 -17.45
CA LEU A 235 11.82 2.11 -18.19
C LEU A 235 11.85 1.45 -19.56
N GLU A 236 10.79 0.72 -19.90
CA GLU A 236 10.62 0.04 -21.18
C GLU A 236 9.44 0.63 -21.96
N PRO A 237 9.48 0.64 -23.31
CA PRO A 237 8.33 0.98 -24.12
C PRO A 237 7.18 -0.01 -23.92
N HIS A 238 5.96 0.41 -24.23
CA HIS A 238 4.82 -0.49 -24.34
C HIS A 238 4.98 -1.42 -25.55
N ASP A 239 4.63 -2.68 -25.37
CA ASP A 239 4.53 -3.64 -26.47
C ASP A 239 3.20 -3.48 -27.25
N ASP A 240 3.08 -4.18 -28.37
CA ASP A 240 1.90 -4.10 -29.24
C ASP A 240 0.61 -4.59 -28.55
N GLU A 241 0.70 -5.53 -27.61
CA GLU A 241 -0.43 -6.07 -26.87
C GLU A 241 -0.97 -5.05 -25.88
N GLN A 242 -0.08 -4.41 -25.13
CA GLN A 242 -0.41 -3.35 -24.17
C GLN A 242 -0.96 -2.10 -24.87
N LEU A 243 -0.43 -1.74 -26.04
CA LEU A 243 -1.00 -0.66 -26.84
C LEU A 243 -2.41 -0.99 -27.31
N ALA A 244 -2.68 -2.25 -27.69
CA ALA A 244 -4.02 -2.68 -28.07
C ALA A 244 -5.00 -2.65 -26.88
N GLU A 245 -4.56 -3.09 -25.69
CA GLU A 245 -5.34 -2.99 -24.45
C GLU A 245 -5.64 -1.53 -24.08
N PHE A 246 -4.66 -0.64 -24.22
CA PHE A 246 -4.86 0.79 -24.02
C PHE A 246 -5.85 1.39 -25.02
N GLU A 247 -5.72 1.06 -26.31
CA GLU A 247 -6.68 1.51 -27.32
C GLU A 247 -8.12 1.05 -26.98
N GLU A 248 -8.28 -0.20 -26.56
CA GLU A 248 -9.56 -0.75 -26.14
C GLU A 248 -10.13 -0.05 -24.90
N SER A 249 -9.30 0.25 -23.89
CA SER A 249 -9.73 0.99 -22.69
C SER A 249 -10.21 2.40 -23.02
N GLN A 250 -9.57 3.05 -24.01
CA GLN A 250 -9.98 4.34 -24.55
C GLN A 250 -11.22 4.27 -25.46
N GLY A 251 -11.85 3.10 -25.59
CA GLY A 251 -13.02 2.88 -26.45
C GLY A 251 -12.69 2.91 -27.95
N ARG A 252 -11.41 2.80 -28.32
CA ARG A 252 -10.95 2.73 -29.71
C ARG A 252 -10.88 1.25 -30.12
N ARG A 253 -11.40 0.91 -31.29
CA ARG A 253 -11.21 -0.44 -31.83
C ARG A 253 -9.76 -0.56 -32.32
N PRO A 254 -9.02 -1.61 -31.94
CA PRO A 254 -7.67 -1.80 -32.45
C PRO A 254 -7.74 -1.86 -33.98
N ALA A 255 -6.90 -1.06 -34.63
CA ALA A 255 -6.84 -1.05 -36.09
C ALA A 255 -6.44 -2.46 -36.55
N ARG A 256 -7.37 -3.17 -37.23
CA ARG A 256 -7.06 -4.47 -37.87
C ARG A 256 -5.96 -4.28 -38.91
N ARG A 257 -4.71 -4.37 -38.49
CA ARG A 257 -3.55 -4.35 -39.36
C ARG A 257 -3.23 -5.80 -39.74
N GLY A 258 -3.88 -6.28 -40.79
CA GLY A 258 -3.67 -7.66 -41.23
C GLY A 258 -4.55 -8.15 -42.38
N ASP A 259 -4.83 -7.32 -43.38
CA ASP A 259 -5.54 -7.74 -44.61
C ASP A 259 -4.67 -7.56 -45.87
N LEU A 260 -3.35 -7.80 -45.75
CA LEU A 260 -2.42 -7.72 -46.87
C LEU A 260 -1.67 -9.02 -47.21
N ASN A 261 -1.94 -10.13 -46.52
CA ASN A 261 -1.45 -11.45 -46.93
C ASN A 261 -2.58 -12.49 -46.93
N ARG A 262 -3.49 -12.35 -47.90
CA ARG A 262 -4.50 -13.37 -48.24
C ARG A 262 -4.41 -13.76 -49.71
N ARG A 263 -3.34 -14.47 -50.07
CA ARG A 263 -3.40 -15.51 -51.11
C ARG A 263 -2.51 -16.66 -50.66
N PHE A 264 -3.17 -17.75 -50.23
CA PHE A 264 -2.82 -19.17 -50.32
C PHE A 264 -3.27 -19.92 -49.06
N GLY A 265 -4.17 -20.91 -49.24
CA GLY A 265 -4.40 -21.95 -48.24
C GLY A 265 -5.78 -22.04 -47.57
N SER A 266 -6.88 -21.68 -48.24
CA SER A 266 -8.23 -22.02 -47.77
C SER A 266 -8.50 -23.51 -47.92
N ASN A 267 -8.56 -24.26 -46.82
CA ASN A 267 -9.70 -25.16 -46.50
C ASN A 267 -9.46 -26.11 -45.30
N ARG A 268 -8.26 -26.17 -44.71
CA ARG A 268 -8.00 -27.10 -43.59
C ARG A 268 -8.23 -26.52 -42.18
N GLN A 269 -8.30 -25.20 -42.03
CA GLN A 269 -8.48 -24.53 -40.72
C GLN A 269 -9.93 -24.26 -40.31
N LYS A 270 -10.90 -24.34 -41.23
CA LYS A 270 -12.31 -23.99 -40.92
C LYS A 270 -13.00 -24.98 -39.97
N THR A 271 -12.50 -26.21 -39.89
CA THR A 271 -13.09 -27.23 -39.03
C THR A 271 -12.58 -27.13 -37.59
N THR A 272 -11.29 -26.79 -37.41
CA THR A 272 -10.66 -26.63 -36.08
C THR A 272 -11.04 -25.30 -35.41
N ALA A 273 -11.21 -24.23 -36.20
CA ALA A 273 -11.60 -22.92 -35.68
C ALA A 273 -13.03 -22.91 -35.09
N LYS A 274 -13.97 -23.67 -35.67
CA LYS A 274 -15.33 -23.76 -35.11
C LYS A 274 -15.38 -24.50 -33.77
N THR A 275 -14.47 -25.46 -33.55
CA THR A 275 -14.39 -26.20 -32.28
C THR A 275 -13.68 -25.40 -31.20
N LEU A 276 -12.70 -24.55 -31.57
CA LEU A 276 -12.03 -23.62 -30.66
C LEU A 276 -12.92 -22.44 -30.25
N VAL A 277 -13.66 -21.84 -31.19
CA VAL A 277 -14.59 -20.73 -30.88
C VAL A 277 -15.72 -21.17 -29.94
N GLN A 278 -16.26 -22.38 -30.11
CA GLN A 278 -17.25 -22.93 -29.15
C GLN A 278 -16.66 -23.24 -27.78
N LYS A 279 -15.35 -23.49 -27.69
CA LYS A 279 -14.65 -23.71 -26.43
C LYS A 279 -14.36 -22.39 -25.72
N GLU A 280 -13.92 -21.37 -26.47
CA GLU A 280 -13.69 -20.00 -25.99
C GLU A 280 -14.99 -19.29 -25.57
N GLU A 281 -16.11 -19.52 -26.26
CA GLU A 281 -17.42 -18.97 -25.85
C GLU A 281 -17.90 -19.57 -24.52
N ARG A 282 -17.56 -20.84 -24.23
CA ARG A 282 -17.84 -21.47 -22.93
C ARG A 282 -16.93 -20.89 -21.83
N GLU A 283 -15.63 -20.77 -22.10
CA GLU A 283 -14.66 -20.21 -21.16
C GLU A 283 -14.94 -18.71 -20.87
N MET A 284 -15.33 -17.93 -21.88
CA MET A 284 -15.78 -16.54 -21.73
C MET A 284 -17.06 -16.41 -20.89
N SER A 285 -18.02 -17.34 -21.02
CA SER A 285 -19.23 -17.34 -20.20
C SER A 285 -18.97 -17.70 -18.73
N GLU A 286 -17.96 -18.55 -18.47
CA GLU A 286 -17.50 -18.86 -17.12
C GLU A 286 -16.75 -17.67 -16.50
N ILE A 287 -15.89 -16.99 -17.26
CA ILE A 287 -15.14 -15.80 -16.80
C ILE A 287 -16.07 -14.60 -16.57
N THR A 288 -17.06 -14.35 -17.44
CA THR A 288 -18.07 -13.30 -17.18
C THR A 288 -18.95 -13.63 -15.98
N GLY A 289 -19.24 -14.92 -15.73
CA GLY A 289 -19.89 -15.38 -14.51
C GLY A 289 -19.06 -15.13 -13.25
N GLU A 290 -17.74 -15.37 -13.30
CA GLU A 290 -16.82 -15.12 -12.20
C GLU A 290 -16.60 -13.62 -11.91
N ILE A 291 -16.55 -12.78 -12.93
CA ILE A 291 -16.44 -11.31 -12.79
C ILE A 291 -17.73 -10.71 -12.20
N ALA A 292 -18.90 -11.22 -12.59
CA ALA A 292 -20.17 -10.84 -11.98
C ALA A 292 -20.25 -11.29 -10.51
N LEU A 293 -19.73 -12.48 -10.19
CA LEU A 293 -19.61 -12.99 -8.81
C LEU A 293 -18.59 -12.21 -7.97
N SER A 294 -17.50 -11.70 -8.55
CA SER A 294 -16.48 -10.92 -7.83
C SER A 294 -16.98 -9.51 -7.47
N ARG A 295 -17.69 -8.84 -8.40
CA ARG A 295 -18.39 -7.57 -8.14
C ARG A 295 -19.50 -7.71 -7.09
N SER A 296 -20.27 -8.81 -7.16
CA SER A 296 -21.26 -9.18 -6.14
C SER A 296 -20.62 -9.39 -4.76
N LYS A 297 -19.48 -10.10 -4.68
CA LYS A 297 -18.77 -10.34 -3.41
C LYS A 297 -18.20 -9.04 -2.80
N ALA A 298 -17.69 -8.11 -3.61
CA ALA A 298 -17.20 -6.82 -3.13
C ALA A 298 -18.34 -5.95 -2.57
N PHE A 299 -19.48 -5.90 -3.28
CA PHE A 299 -20.69 -5.21 -2.80
C PHE A 299 -21.24 -5.85 -1.51
N TRP A 300 -21.32 -7.18 -1.44
CA TRP A 300 -21.73 -7.88 -0.22
C TRP A 300 -20.76 -7.72 0.94
N ARG A 301 -19.45 -7.54 0.70
CA ARG A 301 -18.47 -7.20 1.75
C ARG A 301 -18.67 -5.78 2.26
N PHE A 302 -18.96 -4.82 1.39
CA PHE A 302 -19.29 -3.45 1.78
C PHE A 302 -20.58 -3.42 2.60
N VAL A 303 -21.66 -4.05 2.11
CA VAL A 303 -22.94 -4.16 2.81
C VAL A 303 -22.79 -4.88 4.16
N ASN A 304 -22.06 -6.00 4.24
CA ASN A 304 -21.84 -6.70 5.51
C ASN A 304 -20.99 -5.89 6.50
N THR A 305 -20.03 -5.09 6.02
CA THR A 305 -19.23 -4.23 6.89
C THR A 305 -20.09 -3.12 7.49
N TRP A 306 -20.91 -2.46 6.66
CA TRP A 306 -21.85 -1.44 7.14
C TRP A 306 -22.97 -2.00 7.99
N ALA A 307 -23.49 -3.19 7.68
CA ALA A 307 -24.44 -3.89 8.53
C ALA A 307 -23.83 -4.25 9.90
N ARG A 308 -22.56 -4.67 9.96
CA ARG A 308 -21.85 -4.93 11.23
C ARG A 308 -21.65 -3.65 12.05
N ILE A 309 -21.25 -2.56 11.40
CA ILE A 309 -21.11 -1.25 12.06
C ILE A 309 -22.48 -0.77 12.58
N ALA A 310 -23.53 -0.89 11.76
CA ALA A 310 -24.89 -0.54 12.14
C ALA A 310 -25.43 -1.42 13.28
N ILE A 311 -25.17 -2.74 13.27
CA ILE A 311 -25.58 -3.66 14.35
C ILE A 311 -24.87 -3.31 15.67
N VAL A 312 -23.59 -2.92 15.63
CA VAL A 312 -22.85 -2.50 16.83
C VAL A 312 -23.38 -1.17 17.36
N TRP A 313 -23.69 -0.21 16.48
CA TRP A 313 -24.20 1.11 16.86
C TRP A 313 -25.69 1.14 17.25
N LEU A 314 -26.53 0.31 16.65
CA LEU A 314 -27.95 0.17 16.99
C LEU A 314 -28.18 -0.84 18.13
N GLY A 315 -27.26 -1.78 18.37
CA GLY A 315 -27.40 -2.81 19.39
C GLY A 315 -26.70 -2.50 20.71
N GLY A 316 -25.48 -1.96 20.68
CA GLY A 316 -24.67 -1.77 21.90
C GLY A 316 -25.13 -0.58 22.75
N PRO A 317 -25.06 0.66 22.22
CA PRO A 317 -25.37 1.86 22.99
C PRO A 317 -26.81 1.89 23.56
N PRO A 318 -27.88 1.52 22.82
CA PRO A 318 -29.23 1.52 23.38
C PRO A 318 -29.44 0.46 24.46
N VAL A 319 -28.84 -0.73 24.33
CA VAL A 319 -28.93 -1.80 25.33
C VAL A 319 -28.15 -1.43 26.60
N VAL A 320 -26.98 -0.81 26.48
CA VAL A 320 -26.21 -0.32 27.63
C VAL A 320 -26.95 0.81 28.35
N LEU A 321 -27.63 1.70 27.62
CA LEU A 321 -28.46 2.76 28.21
C LEU A 321 -29.70 2.20 28.92
N ILE A 322 -30.39 1.22 28.33
CA ILE A 322 -31.55 0.55 28.95
C ILE A 322 -31.12 -0.24 30.19
N LEU A 323 -30.03 -1.02 30.11
CA LEU A 323 -29.51 -1.79 31.24
C LEU A 323 -28.95 -0.90 32.34
N GLY A 324 -28.28 0.21 31.99
CA GLY A 324 -27.84 1.22 32.96
C GLY A 324 -29.00 1.87 33.70
N SER A 325 -30.12 2.09 33.02
CA SER A 325 -31.35 2.62 33.61
C SER A 325 -32.02 1.62 34.58
N ILE A 326 -32.00 0.32 34.25
CA ILE A 326 -32.53 -0.75 35.11
C ILE A 326 -31.61 -1.00 36.32
N ALA A 327 -30.29 -0.94 36.11
CA ALA A 327 -29.28 -1.16 37.13
C ALA A 327 -29.23 -0.05 38.20
N TYR A 328 -29.66 1.17 37.86
CA TYR A 328 -29.70 2.29 38.81
C TYR A 328 -30.65 2.06 40.00
N GLY A 329 -31.60 1.12 39.88
CA GLY A 329 -32.57 0.77 40.94
C GLY A 329 -32.26 -0.50 41.74
N ASN A 330 -31.23 -1.28 41.39
CA ASN A 330 -30.93 -2.56 42.04
C ASN A 330 -29.42 -2.88 41.97
N SER A 331 -28.76 -2.96 43.12
CA SER A 331 -27.30 -3.19 43.23
C SER A 331 -26.85 -4.49 42.57
N LEU A 332 -27.66 -5.54 42.63
CA LEU A 332 -27.33 -6.84 42.02
C LEU A 332 -27.40 -6.79 40.49
N ALA A 333 -28.32 -5.99 39.93
CA ALA A 333 -28.39 -5.76 38.49
C ALA A 333 -27.20 -4.93 37.98
N PHE A 334 -26.69 -4.02 38.82
CA PHE A 334 -25.49 -3.25 38.52
C PHE A 334 -24.22 -4.11 38.49
N GLU A 335 -24.04 -5.00 39.46
CA GLU A 335 -22.90 -5.92 39.48
C GLU A 335 -22.91 -6.92 38.31
N LEU A 336 -24.10 -7.40 37.92
CA LEU A 336 -24.28 -8.25 36.74
C LEU A 336 -23.95 -7.50 35.44
N LEU A 337 -24.37 -6.24 35.32
CA LEU A 337 -24.07 -5.41 34.15
C LEU A 337 -22.57 -5.11 34.07
N ALA A 338 -21.93 -4.76 35.18
CA ALA A 338 -20.49 -4.53 35.23
C ALA A 338 -19.70 -5.79 34.87
N SER A 339 -20.13 -6.96 35.37
CA SER A 339 -19.54 -8.26 35.03
C SER A 339 -19.72 -8.61 33.55
N PHE A 340 -20.87 -8.30 32.96
CA PHE A 340 -21.13 -8.53 31.54
C PHE A 340 -20.25 -7.63 30.65
N VAL A 341 -20.15 -6.35 30.98
CA VAL A 341 -19.32 -5.39 30.25
C VAL A 341 -17.83 -5.76 30.36
N TRP A 342 -17.37 -6.11 31.56
CA TRP A 342 -15.99 -6.54 31.79
C TRP A 342 -15.64 -7.81 31.02
N ASN A 343 -16.48 -8.84 31.08
CA ASN A 343 -16.24 -10.09 30.34
C ASN A 343 -16.30 -9.89 28.82
N SER A 344 -17.18 -9.02 28.34
CA SER A 344 -17.27 -8.68 26.91
C SER A 344 -16.03 -7.92 26.42
N ALA A 345 -15.54 -6.96 27.20
CA ALA A 345 -14.30 -6.23 26.92
C ALA A 345 -13.08 -7.15 26.99
N PHE A 346 -13.01 -8.05 27.97
CA PHE A 346 -11.94 -9.03 28.11
C PHE A 346 -11.93 -10.05 26.96
N LEU A 347 -13.10 -10.53 26.54
CA LEU A 347 -13.25 -11.36 25.33
C LEU A 347 -12.73 -10.60 24.12
N PHE A 348 -13.10 -9.34 23.93
CA PHE A 348 -12.65 -8.53 22.80
C PHE A 348 -11.11 -8.35 22.81
N VAL A 349 -10.52 -7.98 23.94
CA VAL A 349 -9.07 -7.75 24.08
C VAL A 349 -8.28 -9.06 23.95
N SER A 350 -8.78 -10.16 24.50
CA SER A 350 -8.13 -11.49 24.39
C SER A 350 -8.29 -12.12 23.00
N TRP A 351 -9.23 -11.62 22.19
CA TRP A 351 -9.56 -12.12 20.85
C TRP A 351 -8.73 -11.45 19.74
N VAL A 352 -8.35 -10.17 19.89
CA VAL A 352 -7.55 -9.44 18.90
C VAL A 352 -6.22 -10.15 18.57
N PRO A 353 -5.44 -10.69 19.54
CA PRO A 353 -4.21 -11.44 19.24
C PRO A 353 -4.44 -12.79 18.54
N PHE A 354 -5.67 -13.33 18.56
CA PHE A 354 -6.01 -14.61 17.93
C PHE A 354 -6.28 -14.49 16.43
N ARG A 355 -6.70 -13.30 15.98
CA ARG A 355 -6.94 -13.03 14.55
C ARG A 355 -5.64 -12.88 13.76
N ASP A 356 -4.61 -12.36 14.42
CA ASP A 356 -3.42 -11.81 13.76
C ASP A 356 -2.14 -12.64 14.03
N THR A 357 -2.27 -13.90 14.48
CA THR A 357 -1.13 -14.80 14.71
C THR A 357 -0.99 -15.90 13.63
N ALA A 358 0.25 -16.36 13.40
CA ALA A 358 0.60 -17.39 12.40
C ALA A 358 -0.22 -18.69 12.51
N ALA A 359 -0.75 -19.01 13.70
CA ALA A 359 -1.66 -20.13 13.91
C ALA A 359 -2.99 -19.98 13.14
N ALA A 360 -3.52 -18.77 12.97
CA ALA A 360 -4.72 -18.50 12.19
C ALA A 360 -4.48 -18.67 10.67
N VAL A 361 -3.27 -18.39 10.21
CA VAL A 361 -2.82 -18.62 8.83
C VAL A 361 -2.72 -20.13 8.55
N ILE A 362 -2.12 -20.89 9.48
CA ILE A 362 -1.97 -22.35 9.35
C ILE A 362 -3.33 -23.06 9.43
N MET A 363 -4.26 -22.61 10.29
CA MET A 363 -5.59 -23.22 10.39
C MET A 363 -6.51 -22.90 9.19
N ARG A 364 -6.24 -21.83 8.45
CA ARG A 364 -6.95 -21.48 7.20
C ARG A 364 -6.39 -22.18 5.95
N SER A 365 -5.29 -22.92 6.06
CA SER A 365 -4.66 -23.61 4.92
C SER A 365 -5.46 -24.79 4.36
N SER A 366 -6.52 -25.25 5.04
CA SER A 366 -7.38 -26.35 4.59
C SER A 366 -8.86 -26.02 4.79
N PRO A 367 -9.74 -26.29 3.79
CA PRO A 367 -11.16 -25.93 3.86
C PRO A 367 -11.91 -26.63 5.00
N LYS A 368 -11.54 -27.88 5.35
CA LYS A 368 -12.12 -28.58 6.51
C LYS A 368 -11.72 -27.92 7.84
N ARG A 369 -10.48 -27.44 7.95
CA ARG A 369 -9.97 -26.76 9.16
C ARG A 369 -10.51 -25.33 9.27
N ALA A 370 -10.69 -24.64 8.15
CA ALA A 370 -11.33 -23.33 8.10
C ALA A 370 -12.80 -23.40 8.53
N MET A 371 -13.54 -24.44 8.11
CA MET A 371 -14.91 -24.67 8.56
C MET A 371 -14.96 -24.96 10.06
N LEU A 372 -14.12 -25.89 10.56
CA LEU A 372 -14.04 -26.19 11.99
C LEU A 372 -13.67 -24.97 12.83
N PHE A 373 -12.70 -24.17 12.36
CA PHE A 373 -12.27 -22.93 12.99
C PHE A 373 -13.38 -21.89 13.02
N SER A 374 -14.17 -21.76 11.94
CA SER A 374 -15.34 -20.89 11.92
C SER A 374 -16.41 -21.35 12.90
N THR A 375 -16.68 -22.66 12.99
CA THR A 375 -17.63 -23.21 13.96
C THR A 375 -17.16 -22.98 15.41
N LEU A 376 -15.88 -23.18 15.71
CA LEU A 376 -15.28 -22.84 17.00
C LEU A 376 -15.36 -21.33 17.29
N GLN A 377 -15.14 -20.48 16.28
CA GLN A 377 -15.21 -19.03 16.45
C GLN A 377 -16.60 -18.55 16.88
N TYR A 378 -17.66 -19.20 16.41
CA TYR A 378 -19.04 -18.82 16.74
C TYR A 378 -19.60 -19.57 17.95
N ALA A 379 -19.25 -20.85 18.14
CA ALA A 379 -19.81 -21.68 19.21
C ALA A 379 -19.18 -21.36 20.59
N THR A 380 -17.88 -21.06 20.65
CA THR A 380 -17.18 -20.88 21.93
C THR A 380 -17.63 -19.64 22.72
N PRO A 381 -17.81 -18.45 22.11
CA PRO A 381 -18.32 -17.28 22.83
C PRO A 381 -19.75 -17.48 23.33
N VAL A 382 -20.59 -18.14 22.52
CA VAL A 382 -22.00 -18.44 22.87
C VAL A 382 -22.07 -19.45 24.02
N PHE A 383 -21.22 -20.47 24.01
CA PHE A 383 -21.15 -21.48 25.06
C PHE A 383 -20.60 -20.91 26.38
N LEU A 384 -19.56 -20.07 26.30
CA LEU A 384 -19.02 -19.37 27.48
C LEU A 384 -20.04 -18.38 28.07
N ALA A 385 -20.73 -17.61 27.22
CA ALA A 385 -21.81 -16.71 27.66
C ALA A 385 -22.96 -17.49 28.33
N ALA A 386 -23.35 -18.64 27.75
CA ALA A 386 -24.38 -19.51 28.32
C ALA A 386 -23.96 -20.10 29.68
N LEU A 387 -22.71 -20.57 29.83
CA LEU A 387 -22.19 -21.08 31.09
C LEU A 387 -22.09 -20.00 32.18
N SER A 388 -21.72 -18.77 31.82
CA SER A 388 -21.75 -17.65 32.77
C SER A 388 -23.16 -17.24 33.19
N SER A 389 -24.18 -17.48 32.33
CA SER A 389 -25.59 -17.25 32.69
C SER A 389 -26.19 -18.37 33.55
N LEU A 390 -25.76 -19.63 33.33
CA LEU A 390 -26.19 -20.80 34.12
C LEU A 390 -25.56 -20.81 35.52
N GLY A 391 -24.32 -20.33 35.67
CA GLY A 391 -23.70 -20.12 36.98
C GLY A 391 -24.34 -19.01 37.83
N ALA A 392 -25.21 -18.18 37.23
CA ALA A 392 -25.97 -17.14 37.93
C ALA A 392 -27.41 -17.56 38.28
N SER A 393 -27.92 -18.69 37.75
CA SER A 393 -29.28 -19.16 38.04
C SER A 393 -29.38 -20.08 39.27
N GLU A 394 -28.27 -20.57 39.82
CA GLU A 394 -28.27 -21.25 41.12
C GLU A 394 -28.02 -20.24 42.24
N GLY A 395 -29.10 -19.54 42.61
CA GLY A 395 -29.07 -18.52 43.65
C GLY A 395 -30.42 -18.31 44.33
N SER A 396 -31.28 -19.33 44.39
CA SER A 396 -32.32 -19.37 45.41
C SER A 396 -31.78 -20.05 46.67
N MET A 397 -31.72 -19.27 47.75
CA MET A 397 -31.60 -19.66 49.17
C MET A 397 -30.22 -19.96 49.76
N SER A 398 -30.07 -19.39 50.95
CA SER A 398 -28.88 -19.19 51.80
C SER A 398 -28.19 -20.46 52.30
N ARG A 399 -26.87 -20.39 52.50
CA ARG A 399 -26.26 -20.35 53.85
C ARG A 399 -24.74 -20.13 53.81
N GLU A 400 -24.39 -19.07 54.51
CA GLU A 400 -23.15 -18.62 55.17
C GLU A 400 -21.88 -19.51 55.17
N ASP A 401 -20.78 -18.80 54.86
CA ASP A 401 -19.41 -18.86 55.39
C ASP A 401 -18.45 -19.99 55.02
N SER A 402 -18.87 -21.05 54.32
CA SER A 402 -17.92 -21.96 53.64
C SER A 402 -17.73 -21.64 52.15
N ASN A 403 -18.66 -20.90 51.55
CA ASN A 403 -18.72 -20.69 50.10
C ASN A 403 -17.94 -19.46 49.62
N SER A 404 -17.67 -18.48 50.48
CA SER A 404 -16.93 -17.27 50.07
C SER A 404 -15.47 -17.58 49.75
N LEU A 405 -14.78 -18.42 50.53
CA LEU A 405 -13.40 -18.82 50.22
C LEU A 405 -13.34 -19.70 48.96
N VAL A 406 -14.26 -20.65 48.79
CA VAL A 406 -14.31 -21.53 47.61
C VAL A 406 -14.67 -20.75 46.35
N VAL A 407 -15.59 -19.78 46.46
CA VAL A 407 -15.96 -18.90 45.35
C VAL A 407 -14.82 -17.93 45.05
N VAL A 408 -14.13 -17.37 46.05
CA VAL A 408 -12.99 -16.45 45.82
C VAL A 408 -11.79 -17.21 45.26
N VAL A 409 -11.44 -18.39 45.78
CA VAL A 409 -10.36 -19.25 45.27
C VAL A 409 -10.70 -19.80 43.88
N GLY A 410 -11.95 -20.19 43.65
CA GLY A 410 -12.45 -20.61 42.34
C GLY A 410 -12.39 -19.46 41.32
N LYS A 411 -12.80 -18.26 41.71
CA LYS A 411 -12.65 -17.04 40.91
C LYS A 411 -11.17 -16.73 40.68
N PHE A 412 -10.29 -16.85 41.66
CA PHE A 412 -8.85 -16.61 41.48
C PHE A 412 -8.19 -17.63 40.54
N MET A 413 -8.57 -18.90 40.64
CA MET A 413 -8.07 -19.97 39.76
C MET A 413 -8.60 -19.82 38.32
N ILE A 414 -9.84 -19.40 38.14
CA ILE A 414 -10.44 -19.20 36.81
C ILE A 414 -9.96 -17.89 36.18
N TYR A 415 -9.86 -16.80 36.94
CA TYR A 415 -9.52 -15.48 36.42
C TYR A 415 -8.02 -15.19 36.38
N LEU A 416 -7.20 -15.85 37.20
CA LEU A 416 -5.75 -15.64 37.23
C LEU A 416 -4.96 -16.92 36.92
N GLY A 417 -5.31 -18.04 37.56
CA GLY A 417 -4.56 -19.31 37.45
C GLY A 417 -4.62 -19.94 36.06
N MET A 418 -5.82 -20.05 35.48
CA MET A 418 -6.04 -20.61 34.14
C MET A 418 -5.40 -19.77 33.03
N PRO A 419 -5.51 -18.44 33.01
CA PRO A 419 -4.79 -17.59 32.06
C PRO A 419 -3.27 -17.70 32.16
N LEU A 420 -2.71 -17.73 33.37
CA LEU A 420 -1.27 -17.91 33.60
C LEU A 420 -0.79 -19.30 33.16
N LEU A 421 -1.57 -20.36 33.44
CA LEU A 421 -1.26 -21.72 33.00
C LEU A 421 -1.33 -21.86 31.48
N LEU A 422 -2.34 -21.25 30.84
CA LEU A 422 -2.48 -21.23 29.39
C LEU A 422 -1.37 -20.40 28.73
N PHE A 423 -0.96 -19.27 29.34
CA PHE A 423 0.19 -18.49 28.90
C PHE A 423 1.49 -19.31 29.02
N TYR A 424 1.72 -19.97 30.15
CA TYR A 424 2.91 -20.78 30.40
C TYR A 424 2.99 -22.03 29.51
N LEU A 425 1.88 -22.74 29.32
CA LEU A 425 1.84 -23.88 28.38
C LEU A 425 2.06 -23.40 26.93
N ARG A 426 1.60 -22.20 26.58
CA ARG A 426 1.76 -21.62 25.26
C ARG A 426 3.19 -21.14 24.98
N THR A 427 3.88 -20.55 25.95
CA THR A 427 5.31 -20.20 25.79
C THR A 427 6.17 -21.46 25.67
N LYS A 428 5.88 -22.49 26.46
CA LYS A 428 6.63 -23.75 26.40
C LYS A 428 6.43 -24.51 25.07
N VAL A 429 5.20 -24.52 24.55
CA VAL A 429 4.90 -25.11 23.23
C VAL A 429 5.48 -24.28 22.10
N ALA A 430 5.52 -22.95 22.22
CA ALA A 430 6.18 -22.08 21.25
C ALA A 430 7.71 -22.33 21.22
N ASP A 431 8.35 -22.45 22.38
CA ASP A 431 9.78 -22.78 22.49
C ASP A 431 10.10 -24.18 21.92
N ASP A 432 9.24 -25.17 22.15
CA ASP A 432 9.42 -26.53 21.61
C ASP A 432 9.22 -26.57 20.08
N LEU A 433 8.29 -25.76 19.55
CA LEU A 433 8.06 -25.63 18.11
C LEU A 433 9.19 -24.84 17.43
N GLU A 434 9.74 -23.82 18.08
CA GLU A 434 10.90 -23.07 17.58
C GLU A 434 12.15 -23.94 17.56
N LYS A 435 12.37 -24.77 18.59
CA LYS A 435 13.43 -25.79 18.61
C LYS A 435 13.24 -26.85 17.53
N GLN A 436 12.01 -27.27 17.26
CA GLN A 436 11.73 -28.20 16.15
C GLN A 436 11.96 -27.54 14.79
N ALA A 437 11.54 -26.29 14.59
CA ALA A 437 11.76 -25.55 13.35
C ALA A 437 13.25 -25.32 13.08
N GLN A 438 14.04 -24.95 14.10
CA GLN A 438 15.49 -24.84 13.98
C GLN A 438 16.17 -26.18 13.67
N LYS A 439 15.65 -27.29 14.19
CA LYS A 439 16.16 -28.64 13.92
C LYS A 439 15.84 -29.11 12.49
N THR A 440 14.67 -28.75 11.96
CA THR A 440 14.29 -28.99 10.56
C THR A 440 15.13 -28.14 9.60
N ILE A 441 15.37 -26.88 9.91
CA ILE A 441 16.25 -25.99 9.13
C ILE A 441 17.72 -26.48 9.17
N ALA A 442 18.17 -27.07 10.28
CA ALA A 442 19.49 -27.68 10.38
C ALA A 442 19.61 -29.00 9.60
N MET A 443 18.52 -29.73 9.37
CA MET A 443 18.49 -30.95 8.54
C MET A 443 18.37 -30.64 7.04
N ASP A 444 17.81 -29.49 6.66
CA ASP A 444 17.64 -29.04 5.26
C ASP A 444 18.79 -28.16 4.73
N ARG A 445 19.87 -27.94 5.51
CA ARG A 445 21.12 -27.41 4.94
C ARG A 445 21.78 -28.51 4.10
N PRO A 446 21.94 -28.34 2.77
CA PRO A 446 22.76 -29.26 2.01
C PRO A 446 24.20 -29.19 2.54
N LEU A 447 24.80 -30.37 2.74
CA LEU A 447 26.24 -30.57 2.89
C LEU A 447 26.95 -30.04 1.63
N ALA A 448 27.13 -28.73 1.55
CA ALA A 448 27.90 -28.05 0.51
C ALA A 448 29.02 -27.28 1.20
N ASP A 449 29.91 -28.02 1.87
CA ASP A 449 31.26 -27.59 2.24
C ASP A 449 32.08 -28.86 2.57
N ALA A 450 32.36 -29.64 1.52
CA ALA A 450 33.37 -30.70 1.55
C ALA A 450 34.08 -30.75 0.20
N SER A 451 34.65 -29.62 -0.21
CA SER A 451 35.71 -29.58 -1.21
C SER A 451 36.76 -28.57 -0.75
N GLY A 452 37.55 -28.99 0.24
CA GLY A 452 38.84 -28.37 0.54
C GLY A 452 39.86 -28.72 -0.54
N PRO A 453 40.93 -27.92 -0.69
CA PRO A 453 41.90 -28.08 -1.75
C PRO A 453 42.91 -29.19 -1.43
N CYS A 454 43.11 -30.11 -2.37
CA CYS A 454 44.30 -30.95 -2.54
C CYS A 454 44.45 -31.30 -4.02
#